data_AF-A0A1I7SL52-F1
#
_entry.id   AF-A0A1I7SL52-F1
#
_cell.length_a   1.000
_cell.length_b   1.000
_cell.length_c   1.000
_cell.angle_alpha   90.00
_cell.angle_beta   90.00
_cell.angle_gamma   90.00
#
_symmetry.space_group_name_H-M   'P 1'
#
loop_
_entity.id
_entity.type
_entity.pdbx_description
1 polymer ?
#
loop_
_entity_poly.entity_id
_entity_poly.type
_entity_poly.pdbx_seq_one_letter_code
_entity_poly.pdbx_strand_id
1 'polypeptide(L)' 'MAWAETDRIGCALKNCSNGKAQKLDYDDWTFTACNYMPLGNVASYDVYIPGKPCSKCGSKGVCKNGLCVA' A
#
# COMPACT_ATOMS: atom_id res chain seq x y z
N MET A 1 -1.42 3.45 1.45
CA MET A 1 -1.80 2.28 2.27
C MET A 1 -1.08 2.35 3.59
N ALA A 2 -1.67 1.78 4.63
CA ALA A 2 -1.28 2.05 6.01
C ALA A 2 -0.93 0.78 6.82
N TRP A 3 -0.87 -0.40 6.19
CA TRP A 3 -0.60 -1.66 6.88
C TRP A 3 0.82 -1.63 7.46
N ALA A 4 0.96 -1.56 8.79
CA ALA A 4 2.23 -1.28 9.47
C ALA A 4 3.29 -2.39 9.30
N GLU A 5 2.86 -3.60 8.96
CA GLU A 5 3.77 -4.71 8.68
C GLU A 5 4.26 -4.73 7.23
N THR A 6 3.59 -4.05 6.31
CA THR A 6 4.00 -3.98 4.89
C THR A 6 5.15 -3.01 4.73
N ASP A 7 6.31 -3.51 4.28
CA ASP A 7 7.54 -2.74 4.10
C ASP A 7 8.01 -2.67 2.63
N ARG A 8 7.37 -3.44 1.73
CA ARG A 8 7.71 -3.50 0.31
C ARG A 8 6.47 -3.28 -0.56
N ILE A 9 6.67 -2.55 -1.65
CA ILE A 9 5.67 -2.28 -2.68
C ILE A 9 6.32 -2.43 -4.06
N GLY A 10 5.60 -3.06 -5.00
CA GLY A 10 5.95 -3.07 -6.42
C GLY A 10 4.72 -2.76 -7.25
N CYS A 11 4.82 -1.80 -8.17
CA CYS A 11 3.70 -1.34 -8.99
C CYS A 11 4.00 -1.46 -10.49
N ALA A 12 2.95 -1.69 -11.27
CA ALA A 12 2.96 -1.67 -12.72
C ALA A 12 1.82 -0.79 -13.25
N LEU A 13 2.09 -0.09 -14.36
CA LEU A 13 1.12 0.75 -15.04
C LEU A 13 0.92 0.23 -16.47
N LYS A 14 -0.31 0.30 -16.95
CA LYS A 14 -0.67 -0.04 -18.33
C LYS A 14 -1.67 0.98 -18.87
N ASN A 15 -1.33 1.62 -19.98
CA ASN A 15 -2.29 2.39 -20.75
C ASN A 15 -3.17 1.44 -21.58
N CYS A 16 -4.47 1.68 -21.54
CA CYS A 16 -5.52 0.86 -22.10
C CYS A 16 -6.49 1.75 -22.90
N SER A 17 -7.01 1.25 -24.01
CA SER A 17 -7.95 1.96 -24.91
C SER A 17 -9.19 1.10 -25.14
N ASN A 18 -9.77 0.60 -24.04
CA ASN A 18 -10.90 -0.32 -24.05
C ASN A 18 -11.87 -0.07 -22.90
N GLY A 19 -11.82 1.13 -22.31
CA GLY A 19 -12.60 1.46 -21.12
C GLY A 19 -14.11 1.37 -21.37
N LYS A 20 -14.58 1.71 -22.59
CA LYS A 20 -16.00 1.57 -22.95
C LYS A 20 -16.45 0.12 -22.95
N ALA A 21 -15.62 -0.80 -23.44
CA ALA A 21 -15.89 -2.24 -23.38
C ALA A 21 -15.89 -2.78 -21.94
N GLN A 22 -15.18 -2.12 -21.02
CA GLN A 22 -15.16 -2.43 -19.59
C GLN A 22 -16.20 -1.66 -18.75
N LYS A 23 -17.17 -1.00 -19.40
CA LYS A 23 -18.24 -0.22 -18.76
C LYS A 23 -17.74 1.02 -17.98
N LEU A 24 -16.64 1.62 -18.44
CA LEU A 24 -16.16 2.92 -17.95
C LEU A 24 -16.71 4.07 -18.82
N ASP A 25 -16.72 5.28 -18.26
CA ASP A 25 -17.19 6.50 -18.94
C ASP A 25 -16.21 7.05 -19.98
N TYR A 26 -15.00 6.51 -20.06
CA TYR A 26 -13.91 6.89 -20.95
C TYR A 26 -13.35 5.65 -21.65
N ASP A 27 -12.76 5.81 -22.84
CA ASP A 27 -12.18 4.69 -23.58
C ASP A 27 -10.68 4.52 -23.28
N ASP A 28 -9.94 5.62 -23.23
CA ASP A 28 -8.55 5.64 -22.78
C ASP A 28 -8.46 5.75 -21.25
N TRP A 29 -7.63 4.90 -20.65
CA TRP A 29 -7.42 4.86 -19.21
C TRP A 29 -6.09 4.22 -18.84
N THR A 30 -5.61 4.49 -17.63
CA THR A 30 -4.38 3.89 -17.09
C THR A 30 -4.75 2.92 -15.97
N PHE A 31 -4.53 1.63 -16.21
CA PHE A 31 -4.62 0.61 -15.19
C PHE A 31 -3.34 0.63 -14.34
N THR A 32 -3.50 0.74 -13.02
CA THR A 32 -2.39 0.66 -12.07
C THR A 32 -2.64 -0.51 -11.13
N ALA A 33 -1.68 -1.42 -11.05
CA ALA A 33 -1.70 -2.52 -10.08
C ALA A 33 -0.44 -2.46 -9.22
N CYS A 34 -0.60 -2.70 -7.92
CA CYS A 34 0.50 -2.74 -6.97
C CYS A 34 0.37 -3.96 -6.07
N ASN A 35 1.49 -4.63 -5.86
CA ASN A 35 1.65 -5.73 -4.91
C ASN A 35 2.34 -5.23 -3.64
N TYR A 36 1.91 -5.77 -2.50
CA TYR A 36 2.37 -5.39 -1.17
C TYR A 36 2.94 -6.60 -0.45
N MET A 37 4.09 -6.42 0.19
CA MET A 37 4.72 -7.47 0.97
C MET A 37 5.24 -6.93 2.30
N PRO A 38 5.09 -7.68 3.40
CA PRO A 38 4.10 -8.75 3.62
C PRO A 38 2.66 -8.33 3.26
N LEU A 39 1.79 -9.30 3.00
CA LEU A 39 0.39 -9.03 2.68
C LEU A 39 -0.30 -8.35 3.88
N GLY A 40 -1.23 -7.45 3.58
CA GLY A 40 -2.04 -6.77 4.58
C GLY A 40 -3.52 -7.13 4.47
N ASN A 41 -4.36 -6.35 5.13
CA ASN A 41 -5.82 -6.49 5.15
C ASN A 41 -6.29 -7.89 5.57
N VAL A 42 -5.59 -8.47 6.55
CA VAL A 42 -5.99 -9.75 7.13
C VAL A 42 -7.18 -9.53 8.05
N ALA A 43 -8.25 -10.31 7.86
CA ALA A 43 -9.44 -10.22 8.69
C ALA A 43 -9.09 -10.42 10.17
N SER A 44 -9.67 -9.61 11.04
CA SER A 44 -9.44 -9.62 12.49
C SER A 44 -8.03 -9.18 12.95
N TYR A 45 -7.20 -8.63 12.06
CA TYR A 45 -5.93 -7.99 12.42
C TYR A 45 -6.03 -6.47 12.28
N ASP A 46 -5.35 -5.75 13.17
CA ASP A 46 -5.26 -4.30 13.10
C ASP A 46 -4.34 -3.86 11.94
N VAL A 47 -4.74 -2.80 11.23
CA VAL A 47 -3.93 -2.20 10.16
C VAL A 47 -2.60 -1.67 10.72
N TYR A 48 -2.62 -1.11 11.92
CA TYR A 48 -1.47 -0.65 12.68
C TYR A 48 -1.84 -0.56 14.16
N ILE A 49 -0.85 -0.51 15.04
CA ILE A 49 -1.09 -0.36 16.47
C ILE A 49 -1.23 1.14 16.80
N PRO A 50 -2.36 1.60 17.37
CA PRO A 50 -2.51 3.01 17.76
C PRO A 50 -1.50 3.45 18.83
N GLY A 51 -1.01 4.68 18.74
CA GLY A 51 -0.09 5.26 19.72
C GLY A 51 0.72 6.44 19.19
N LYS A 52 1.68 6.92 20.00
CA LYS A 52 2.64 7.95 19.58
C LYS A 52 3.46 7.43 18.39
N PRO A 53 3.71 8.23 17.34
CA PRO A 53 4.53 7.82 16.20
C PRO A 53 5.84 7.19 16.63
N CYS A 54 6.21 6.09 15.97
CA CYS A 54 7.43 5.32 16.22
C CYS A 54 7.62 4.73 17.63
N SER A 55 6.66 4.88 18.56
CA SER A 55 6.79 4.34 19.93
C SER A 55 6.94 2.82 19.99
N LYS A 56 6.64 2.12 18.88
CA LYS A 56 6.72 0.66 18.74
C LYS A 56 7.53 0.20 17.52
N CYS A 57 8.55 0.97 17.07
CA CYS A 57 9.40 0.52 15.96
C CYS A 57 10.20 -0.75 16.31
N GLY A 58 10.65 -0.91 17.55
CA GLY A 58 11.45 -2.08 17.96
C GLY A 58 12.69 -2.26 17.07
N SER A 59 12.90 -3.46 16.54
CA SER A 59 13.99 -3.77 15.59
C SER A 59 13.75 -3.26 14.16
N LYS A 60 12.60 -2.64 13.86
CA LYS A 60 12.28 -2.10 12.52
C LYS A 60 13.03 -0.82 12.15
N GLY A 61 13.88 -0.31 13.05
CA GLY A 61 14.83 0.76 12.76
C GLY A 61 14.49 2.11 13.39
N VAL A 62 15.07 3.16 12.81
CA VAL A 62 15.06 4.53 13.36
C VAL A 62 13.78 5.26 12.93
N CYS A 63 13.26 6.11 13.81
CA CYS A 63 12.12 6.96 13.48
C CYS A 63 12.53 8.09 12.54
N LYS A 64 11.90 8.17 11.36
CA LYS A 64 12.02 9.29 10.44
C LYS A 64 10.66 9.65 9.88
N ASN A 65 10.25 10.92 10.07
CA ASN A 65 8.95 11.44 9.60
C ASN A 65 7.74 10.59 10.06
N GLY A 66 7.79 10.03 11.27
CA GLY A 66 6.73 9.18 11.81
C GLY A 66 6.71 7.73 11.30
N LEU A 67 7.72 7.31 10.53
CA LEU A 67 7.88 5.95 10.02
C LEU A 67 9.12 5.27 10.62
N CYS A 68 9.06 3.94 10.75
CA CYS A 68 10.20 3.11 11.11
C CYS A 68 11.02 2.81 9.84
N VAL A 69 12.29 3.22 9.83
CA VAL A 69 13.18 3.07 8.67
C VAL A 69 14.39 2.23 9.09
N ALA A 70 14.64 1.14 8.36
CA ALA A 70 15.81 0.29 8.53
C ALA A 70 17.11 0.99 8.13
#